data_AF-A0A9D1GP70-F1
#
_entry.id   AF-A0A9D1GP70-F1
#
_cell.length_a   1.000
_cell.length_b   1.000
_cell.length_c   1.000
_cell.angle_alpha   90.00
_cell.angle_beta   90.00
_cell.angle_gamma   90.00
#
_symmetry.space_group_name_H-M   'P 1'
#
loop_
_entity.id
_entity.type
_entity.pdbx_description
1 polymer ?
#
loop_
_entity_poly.entity_id
_entity_poly.type
_entity_poly.pdbx_seq_one_letter_code
_entity_poly.pdbx_strand_id
1 'polypeptide(L)'
;MELIFSDFSSIEGSCCYCSEEAGNEIRTLISPLPLKAVHYIGTGDFHYQTLFWLERVTGPFSLLLLDNHPDDQPGAFGEKLLSCGSWVREAKKLPLLQNFTWLRRASDYSASALTDAFPLYISVDLDVLSPEFARTDWDQGDMSLTELNGILSDVAARFSRGDEGKGIMGVDICGGISEEKGGREADMELNRATLLDLAGIFRNC
;
A
#
# COMPACT_ATOMS: atom_id res chain seq x y z
N MET A 1 -9.78 -11.50 -5.26
CA MET A 1 -9.33 -11.25 -3.87
C MET A 1 -10.45 -10.71 -2.99
N GLU A 2 -10.47 -11.09 -1.71
CA GLU A 2 -11.36 -10.53 -0.67
C GLU A 2 -10.78 -9.23 -0.11
N LEU A 3 -11.64 -8.29 0.31
CA LEU A 3 -11.23 -7.09 1.06
C LEU A 3 -11.22 -7.39 2.56
N ILE A 4 -10.07 -7.21 3.20
CA ILE A 4 -9.86 -7.41 4.63
C ILE A 4 -9.45 -6.08 5.26
N PHE A 5 -10.11 -5.71 6.35
CA PHE A 5 -9.71 -4.57 7.17
C PHE A 5 -8.63 -5.03 8.15
N SER A 6 -7.38 -4.70 7.82
CA SER A 6 -6.19 -4.96 8.62
C SER A 6 -5.73 -3.67 9.31
N ASP A 7 -6.67 -2.93 9.87
CA ASP A 7 -6.43 -1.66 10.54
C ASP A 7 -5.99 -1.91 12.00
N PHE A 8 -4.74 -1.58 12.30
CA PHE A 8 -4.14 -1.72 13.62
C PHE A 8 -3.81 -0.36 14.26
N SER A 9 -4.50 0.71 13.82
CA SER A 9 -4.28 2.08 14.30
C SER A 9 -4.47 2.27 15.81
N SER A 10 -5.18 1.35 16.48
CA SER A 10 -5.36 1.39 17.94
C SER A 10 -4.17 0.90 18.75
N ILE A 11 -3.12 0.34 18.11
CA ILE A 11 -1.94 -0.17 18.83
C ILE A 11 -1.09 1.00 19.31
N GLU A 12 -0.74 1.01 20.59
CA GLU A 12 0.13 2.04 21.16
C GLU A 12 1.53 1.97 20.51
N GLY A 13 2.07 3.13 20.11
CA GLY A 13 3.38 3.20 19.46
C GLY A 13 3.39 2.77 17.98
N SER A 14 2.23 2.84 17.31
CA SER A 14 2.08 2.57 15.87
C SER A 14 1.85 3.83 15.01
N CYS A 15 1.31 4.92 15.58
CA CYS A 15 0.99 6.12 14.81
C CYS A 15 2.25 6.86 14.32
N CYS A 16 2.40 7.00 12.98
CA CYS A 16 3.50 7.60 12.23
C CYS A 16 4.84 6.86 12.32
N TYR A 17 5.19 6.39 13.52
CA TYR A 17 6.38 5.63 13.85
C TYR A 17 5.96 4.36 14.57
N CYS A 18 6.53 3.24 14.15
CA CYS A 18 6.32 1.94 14.75
C CYS A 18 7.47 1.59 15.69
N SER A 19 7.16 1.38 16.96
CA SER A 19 8.10 0.74 17.90
C SER A 19 8.31 -0.73 17.55
N GLU A 20 9.36 -1.33 18.10
CA GLU A 20 9.62 -2.76 17.93
C GLU A 20 8.50 -3.61 18.55
N GLU A 21 7.99 -3.19 19.72
CA GLU A 21 6.88 -3.85 20.41
C GLU A 21 5.60 -3.83 19.56
N ALA A 22 5.22 -2.65 19.04
CA ALA A 22 4.07 -2.52 18.16
C ALA A 22 4.24 -3.33 16.87
N GLY A 23 5.45 -3.34 16.29
CA GLY A 23 5.74 -4.13 15.10
C GLY A 23 5.62 -5.63 15.33
N ASN A 24 6.04 -6.13 16.51
CA ASN A 24 5.90 -7.55 16.87
C ASN A 24 4.43 -7.93 17.11
N GLU A 25 3.65 -7.04 17.70
CA GLU A 25 2.20 -7.22 17.86
C GLU A 25 1.49 -7.28 16.50
N ILE A 26 1.75 -6.31 15.61
CA ILE A 26 1.18 -6.28 14.25
C ILE A 26 1.54 -7.56 13.49
N ARG A 27 2.80 -7.99 13.52
CA ARG A 27 3.24 -9.26 12.91
C ARG A 27 2.46 -10.48 13.41
N THR A 28 2.14 -10.50 14.70
CA THR A 28 1.32 -11.57 15.30
C THR A 28 -0.11 -11.52 14.78
N LEU A 29 -0.71 -10.34 14.70
CA LEU A 29 -2.09 -10.13 14.25
C LEU A 29 -2.30 -10.39 12.75
N ILE A 30 -1.31 -10.10 11.91
CA ILE A 30 -1.39 -10.39 10.47
C ILE A 30 -1.13 -11.87 10.15
N SER A 31 -0.46 -12.61 11.03
CA SER A 31 -0.05 -14.00 10.78
C SER A 31 -1.20 -14.94 10.37
N PRO A 32 -2.43 -14.88 10.96
CA PRO A 32 -3.55 -15.70 10.51
C PRO A 32 -4.24 -15.17 9.24
N LEU A 33 -3.98 -13.93 8.82
CA LEU A 33 -4.62 -13.32 7.65
C LEU A 33 -3.97 -13.80 6.35
N PRO A 34 -4.72 -14.07 5.27
CA PRO A 34 -4.15 -14.50 4.01
C PRO A 34 -3.31 -13.37 3.38
N LEU A 35 -2.15 -13.68 2.80
CA LEU A 35 -1.38 -12.72 2.00
C LEU A 35 -2.14 -12.31 0.72
N LYS A 36 -2.86 -13.26 0.12
CA LYS A 36 -3.65 -13.05 -1.09
C LYS A 36 -5.02 -12.46 -0.78
N ALA A 37 -5.02 -11.18 -0.47
CA ALA A 37 -6.22 -10.35 -0.28
C ALA A 37 -5.93 -8.90 -0.66
N VAL A 38 -6.96 -8.05 -0.63
CA VAL A 38 -6.81 -6.59 -0.58
C VAL A 38 -6.91 -6.19 0.89
N HIS A 39 -5.86 -5.61 1.45
CA HIS A 39 -5.83 -5.17 2.84
C HIS A 39 -5.99 -3.66 2.95
N TYR A 40 -6.99 -3.18 3.68
CA TYR A 40 -6.97 -1.79 4.14
C TYR A 40 -6.16 -1.71 5.44
N ILE A 41 -5.07 -0.95 5.44
CA ILE A 41 -4.08 -0.96 6.53
C ILE A 41 -4.11 0.29 7.42
N GLY A 42 -5.07 1.19 7.21
CA GLY A 42 -5.30 2.39 8.03
C GLY A 42 -5.15 3.70 7.24
N THR A 43 -5.17 4.83 7.97
CA THR A 43 -4.91 6.17 7.42
C THR A 43 -3.43 6.37 7.06
N GLY A 44 -3.02 7.55 6.55
CA GLY A 44 -1.67 7.77 6.00
C GLY A 44 -0.53 7.56 7.02
N ASP A 45 -0.82 7.57 8.32
CA ASP A 45 0.15 7.31 9.38
C ASP A 45 0.59 5.85 9.55
N PHE A 46 0.08 4.95 8.70
CA PHE A 46 0.21 3.51 8.89
C PHE A 46 0.81 2.78 7.68
N HIS A 47 1.23 3.49 6.64
CA HIS A 47 1.69 2.90 5.39
C HIS A 47 2.90 1.97 5.55
N TYR A 48 3.71 2.21 6.58
CA TYR A 48 4.84 1.33 6.90
C TYR A 48 4.43 -0.13 7.17
N GLN A 49 3.16 -0.40 7.50
CA GLN A 49 2.67 -1.76 7.72
C GLN A 49 2.77 -2.64 6.47
N THR A 50 2.83 -2.04 5.28
CA THR A 50 3.16 -2.72 4.02
C THR A 50 4.40 -3.61 4.18
N LEU A 51 5.43 -3.14 4.88
CA LEU A 51 6.67 -3.92 5.11
C LEU A 51 6.39 -5.26 5.78
N PHE A 52 5.48 -5.32 6.76
CA PHE A 52 5.16 -6.56 7.47
C PHE A 52 4.43 -7.57 6.57
N TRP A 53 3.69 -7.11 5.56
CA TRP A 53 3.13 -8.00 4.54
C TRP A 53 4.21 -8.54 3.61
N LEU A 54 5.15 -7.68 3.19
CA LEU A 54 6.27 -8.06 2.31
C LEU A 54 7.21 -9.08 2.97
N GLU A 55 7.43 -9.00 4.29
CA GLU A 55 8.21 -9.98 5.06
C GLU A 55 7.65 -11.41 4.99
N ARG A 56 6.35 -11.57 4.66
CA ARG A 56 5.68 -12.87 4.55
C ARG A 56 5.84 -13.52 3.18
N VAL A 57 6.39 -12.80 2.21
CA VAL A 57 6.62 -13.32 0.87
C VAL A 57 7.76 -14.35 0.91
N THR A 58 7.50 -15.56 0.40
CA THR A 58 8.42 -16.71 0.50
C THR A 58 9.23 -16.99 -0.76
N GLY A 59 9.01 -16.25 -1.85
CA GLY A 59 9.75 -16.39 -3.11
C GLY A 59 10.06 -15.04 -3.75
N PRO A 60 10.86 -15.02 -4.83
CA PRO A 60 11.21 -13.78 -5.52
C PRO A 60 9.97 -13.01 -6.02
N PHE A 61 9.91 -11.71 -5.77
CA PHE A 61 8.73 -10.89 -6.08
C PHE A 61 9.11 -9.48 -6.57
N SER A 62 8.14 -8.79 -7.16
CA SER A 62 8.22 -7.36 -7.48
C SER A 62 7.26 -6.55 -6.62
N LEU A 63 7.61 -5.30 -6.33
CA LEU A 63 6.76 -4.33 -5.62
C LEU A 63 6.38 -3.19 -6.56
N LEU A 64 5.09 -2.92 -6.67
CA LEU A 64 4.54 -1.70 -7.26
C LEU A 64 3.97 -0.82 -6.14
N LEU A 65 4.48 0.41 -6.05
CA LEU A 65 4.00 1.45 -5.15
C LEU A 65 3.33 2.56 -5.95
N LEU A 66 2.09 2.91 -5.59
CA LEU A 66 1.39 4.10 -6.09
C LEU A 66 1.14 5.05 -4.93
N ASP A 67 1.85 6.17 -4.93
CA ASP A 67 2.02 7.01 -3.75
C ASP A 67 2.54 8.40 -4.16
N ASN A 68 2.05 9.48 -3.56
CA ASN A 68 2.64 10.81 -3.80
C ASN A 68 4.07 10.89 -3.24
N HIS A 69 4.37 10.13 -2.20
CA HIS A 69 5.63 10.05 -1.50
C HIS A 69 6.45 8.80 -1.91
N PRO A 70 7.79 8.88 -1.85
CA PRO A 70 8.64 7.73 -2.16
C PRO A 70 8.87 6.79 -0.98
N ASP A 71 8.56 7.23 0.25
CA ASP A 71 8.73 6.51 1.51
C ASP A 71 10.11 5.85 1.74
N ASP A 72 11.14 6.43 1.12
CA ASP A 72 12.52 5.94 1.09
C ASP A 72 13.51 6.89 1.80
N GLN A 73 13.01 7.74 2.69
CA GLN A 73 13.85 8.64 3.48
C GLN A 73 14.56 7.87 4.62
N PRO A 74 15.75 8.33 5.05
CA PRO A 74 16.34 7.84 6.30
C PRO A 74 15.42 8.12 7.49
N GLY A 75 15.33 7.19 8.44
CA GLY A 75 14.54 7.37 9.66
C GLY A 75 15.00 8.59 10.46
N ALA A 76 14.05 9.44 10.86
CA ALA A 76 14.32 10.69 11.58
C ALA A 76 15.03 10.49 12.94
N PHE A 77 14.88 9.30 13.54
CA PHE A 77 15.50 8.90 14.81
C PHE A 77 16.58 7.81 14.62
N GLY A 78 17.20 7.75 13.45
CA GLY A 78 18.08 6.66 13.02
C GLY A 78 17.30 5.42 12.57
N GLU A 79 17.99 4.31 12.30
CA GLU A 79 17.38 3.04 11.82
C GLU A 79 16.63 2.26 12.92
N LYS A 80 16.34 2.88 14.08
CA LYS A 80 15.72 2.19 15.22
C LYS A 80 14.20 2.12 15.17
N LEU A 81 13.56 3.07 14.48
CA LEU A 81 12.11 3.13 14.36
C LEU A 81 11.73 3.06 12.89
N LEU A 82 10.80 2.18 12.58
CA LEU A 82 10.15 2.13 11.27
C LEU A 82 9.13 3.26 11.19
N SER A 83 8.98 3.89 10.03
CA SER A 83 8.05 5.00 9.80
C SER A 83 7.50 4.97 8.38
N CYS A 84 6.38 5.67 8.13
CA CYS A 84 5.86 5.81 6.76
C CYS A 84 6.93 6.37 5.83
N GLY A 85 7.61 7.44 6.21
CA GLY A 85 8.66 8.02 5.36
C GLY A 85 9.89 7.13 5.08
N SER A 86 10.03 5.95 5.71
CA SER A 86 11.24 5.10 5.60
C SER A 86 10.99 3.64 5.24
N TRP A 87 9.74 3.17 5.12
CA TRP A 87 9.47 1.73 4.99
C TRP A 87 9.95 1.16 3.66
N VAL A 88 9.92 1.93 2.57
CA VAL A 88 10.42 1.50 1.26
C VAL A 88 11.91 1.23 1.32
N ARG A 89 12.65 2.02 2.10
CA ARG A 89 14.08 1.82 2.33
C ARG A 89 14.38 0.47 2.97
N GLU A 90 13.55 0.07 3.95
CA GLU A 90 13.66 -1.23 4.60
C GLU A 90 13.17 -2.36 3.69
N ALA A 91 12.09 -2.14 2.93
CA ALA A 91 11.59 -3.11 1.94
C ALA A 91 12.65 -3.44 0.87
N LYS A 92 13.42 -2.44 0.43
CA LYS A 92 14.55 -2.62 -0.51
C LYS A 92 15.68 -3.50 0.02
N LYS A 93 15.75 -3.74 1.33
CA LYS A 93 16.71 -4.66 1.95
C LYS A 93 16.23 -6.12 1.95
N LEU A 94 14.96 -6.39 1.62
CA LEU A 94 14.43 -7.75 1.60
C LEU A 94 15.11 -8.58 0.49
N PRO A 95 15.66 -9.76 0.81
CA PRO A 95 16.47 -10.54 -0.15
C PRO A 95 15.67 -11.10 -1.33
N LEU A 96 14.35 -11.18 -1.19
CA LEU A 96 13.45 -11.72 -2.20
C LEU A 96 12.88 -10.63 -3.13
N LEU A 97 13.03 -9.35 -2.79
CA LEU A 97 12.59 -8.26 -3.66
C LEU A 97 13.52 -8.17 -4.87
N GLN A 98 12.97 -8.36 -6.07
CA GLN A 98 13.73 -8.33 -7.32
C GLN A 98 13.59 -7.00 -8.05
N ASN A 99 12.38 -6.43 -8.07
CA ASN A 99 12.10 -5.15 -8.73
C ASN A 99 11.22 -4.29 -7.85
N PHE A 100 11.48 -2.98 -7.88
CA PHE A 100 10.67 -1.96 -7.24
C PHE A 100 10.29 -0.90 -8.28
N THR A 101 9.00 -0.60 -8.37
CA THR A 101 8.47 0.47 -9.22
C THR A 101 7.64 1.40 -8.37
N TRP A 102 7.95 2.69 -8.40
CA TRP A 102 7.18 3.74 -7.75
C TRP A 102 6.52 4.62 -8.82
N LEU A 103 5.22 4.81 -8.70
CA LEU A 103 4.43 5.67 -9.56
C LEU A 103 3.86 6.80 -8.71
N ARG A 104 4.33 8.02 -8.98
CA ARG A 104 3.84 9.22 -8.29
C ARG A 104 2.65 9.84 -9.03
N ARG A 105 2.68 9.79 -10.35
CA ARG A 105 1.69 10.39 -11.25
C ARG A 105 1.29 9.40 -12.33
N ALA A 106 0.13 9.63 -12.94
CA ALA A 106 -0.35 8.80 -14.05
C ALA A 106 0.64 8.77 -15.22
N SER A 107 1.35 9.87 -15.47
CA SER A 107 2.38 9.98 -16.51
C SER A 107 3.61 9.11 -16.27
N ASP A 108 3.84 8.67 -15.03
CA ASP A 108 4.98 7.81 -14.71
C ASP A 108 4.72 6.36 -15.15
N TYR A 109 3.45 6.01 -15.37
CA TYR A 109 3.06 4.68 -15.81
C TYR A 109 3.40 4.44 -17.28
N SER A 110 4.07 3.33 -17.55
CA SER A 110 4.19 2.75 -18.88
C SER A 110 4.06 1.24 -18.81
N ALA A 111 3.54 0.60 -19.85
CA ALA A 111 3.44 -0.86 -19.90
C ALA A 111 4.81 -1.55 -19.71
N SER A 112 5.90 -0.90 -20.11
CA SER A 112 7.27 -1.37 -19.91
C SER A 112 7.82 -1.16 -18.49
N ALA A 113 7.19 -0.32 -17.67
CA ALA A 113 7.66 -0.04 -16.31
C ALA A 113 7.55 -1.26 -15.39
N LEU A 114 6.63 -2.18 -15.68
CA LEU A 114 6.42 -3.40 -14.92
C LEU A 114 6.87 -4.62 -15.74
N THR A 115 7.65 -5.48 -15.12
CA THR A 115 8.00 -6.80 -15.64
C THR A 115 7.10 -7.85 -14.98
N ASP A 116 6.64 -8.82 -15.77
CA ASP A 116 5.86 -9.98 -15.31
C ASP A 116 6.77 -11.20 -15.04
N ALA A 117 8.08 -10.98 -14.93
CA ALA A 117 9.06 -12.02 -14.60
C ALA A 117 8.84 -12.64 -13.21
N PHE A 118 8.31 -11.84 -12.27
CA PHE A 118 8.05 -12.25 -10.89
C PHE A 118 6.62 -11.88 -10.49
N PRO A 119 5.99 -12.63 -9.57
CA PRO A 119 4.71 -12.24 -9.00
C PRO A 119 4.80 -10.87 -8.30
N LEU A 120 3.66 -10.17 -8.24
CA LEU A 120 3.59 -8.76 -7.89
C LEU A 120 2.87 -8.54 -6.56
N TYR A 121 3.45 -7.72 -5.68
CA TYR A 121 2.75 -7.09 -4.58
C TYR A 121 2.46 -5.63 -4.94
N ILE A 122 1.25 -5.14 -4.65
CA ILE A 122 0.82 -3.77 -4.96
C ILE A 122 0.51 -3.05 -3.65
N SER A 123 1.09 -1.87 -3.44
CA SER A 123 0.75 -0.99 -2.33
C SER A 123 0.26 0.35 -2.89
N VAL A 124 -0.87 0.83 -2.39
CA VAL A 124 -1.50 2.08 -2.81
C VAL A 124 -1.67 2.98 -1.60
N ASP A 125 -1.03 4.15 -1.59
CA ASP A 125 -1.44 5.24 -0.69
C ASP A 125 -2.48 6.11 -1.40
N LEU A 126 -3.62 6.36 -0.75
CA LEU A 126 -4.66 7.23 -1.26
C LEU A 126 -4.20 8.68 -1.46
N ASP A 127 -3.09 9.10 -0.84
CA ASP A 127 -2.56 10.44 -1.06
C ASP A 127 -2.00 10.64 -2.49
N VAL A 128 -1.82 9.57 -3.28
CA VAL A 128 -1.51 9.68 -4.72
C VAL A 128 -2.62 10.42 -5.48
N LEU A 129 -3.86 10.33 -4.96
CA LEU A 129 -5.03 10.96 -5.54
C LEU A 129 -5.12 12.44 -5.18
N SER A 130 -5.70 13.21 -6.08
CA SER A 130 -6.08 14.58 -5.80
C SER A 130 -7.14 14.69 -4.69
N PRO A 131 -7.27 15.87 -4.06
CA PRO A 131 -8.33 16.14 -3.10
C PRO A 131 -9.75 15.91 -3.64
N GLU A 132 -9.98 15.76 -4.93
CA GLU A 132 -11.33 15.45 -5.40
C GLU A 132 -11.80 14.04 -4.99
N PHE A 133 -10.88 13.09 -4.85
CA PHE A 133 -11.19 11.66 -4.70
C PHE A 133 -10.76 11.04 -3.38
N ALA A 134 -9.87 11.70 -2.64
CA ALA A 134 -9.48 11.29 -1.29
C ALA A 134 -9.18 12.51 -0.42
N ARG A 135 -9.33 12.35 0.89
CA ARG A 135 -8.95 13.30 1.95
C ARG A 135 -7.95 12.61 2.85
N THR A 136 -6.68 13.00 2.75
CA THR A 136 -5.62 12.37 3.54
C THR A 136 -5.05 13.34 4.56
N ASP A 137 -4.30 12.79 5.50
CA ASP A 137 -3.55 13.52 6.53
C ASP A 137 -2.12 13.92 6.11
N TRP A 138 -1.71 13.53 4.89
CA TRP A 138 -0.42 13.87 4.26
C TRP A 138 -0.63 14.73 3.00
N ASP A 139 0.45 15.29 2.45
CA ASP A 139 0.39 16.10 1.23
C ASP A 139 -0.11 15.26 0.04
N GLN A 140 -1.14 15.74 -0.65
CA GLN A 140 -1.78 14.99 -1.72
C GLN A 140 -1.13 15.23 -3.09
N GLY A 141 -1.15 14.20 -3.91
CA GLY A 141 -0.83 14.21 -5.33
C GLY A 141 -1.97 14.80 -6.17
N ASP A 142 -1.94 14.48 -7.46
CA ASP A 142 -2.81 15.08 -8.47
C ASP A 142 -3.59 14.05 -9.29
N MET A 143 -3.43 12.75 -9.02
CA MET A 143 -4.06 11.70 -9.82
C MET A 143 -5.58 11.72 -9.65
N SER A 144 -6.31 11.56 -10.75
CA SER A 144 -7.75 11.29 -10.69
C SER A 144 -8.02 9.81 -10.37
N LEU A 145 -9.20 9.53 -9.81
CA LEU A 145 -9.63 8.15 -9.58
C LEU A 145 -9.72 7.36 -10.90
N THR A 146 -10.07 8.00 -12.01
CA THR A 146 -10.12 7.36 -13.33
C THR A 146 -8.74 6.91 -13.80
N GLU A 147 -7.71 7.74 -13.60
CA GLU A 147 -6.34 7.38 -13.95
C GLU A 147 -5.81 6.23 -13.09
N LEU A 148 -6.01 6.32 -11.77
CA LEU A 148 -5.59 5.26 -10.85
C LEU A 148 -6.28 3.93 -11.18
N ASN A 149 -7.61 3.94 -11.38
CA ASN A 149 -8.37 2.78 -11.80
C ASN A 149 -7.89 2.20 -13.13
N GLY A 150 -7.57 3.06 -14.10
CA GLY A 150 -7.05 2.65 -15.40
C GLY A 150 -5.72 1.89 -15.27
N ILE A 151 -4.79 2.43 -14.46
CA ILE A 151 -3.49 1.81 -14.19
C ILE A 151 -3.68 0.47 -13.47
N LEU A 152 -4.43 0.45 -12.37
CA LEU A 152 -4.63 -0.77 -11.58
C LEU A 152 -5.38 -1.85 -12.36
N SER A 153 -6.33 -1.47 -13.22
CA SER A 153 -7.06 -2.40 -14.09
C SER A 153 -6.15 -3.02 -15.16
N ASP A 154 -5.26 -2.23 -15.77
CA ASP A 154 -4.27 -2.76 -16.74
C ASP A 154 -3.29 -3.72 -16.05
N VAL A 155 -2.77 -3.34 -14.88
CA VAL A 155 -1.91 -4.19 -14.06
C VAL A 155 -2.63 -5.48 -13.67
N ALA A 156 -3.86 -5.40 -13.17
CA ALA A 156 -4.67 -6.56 -12.81
C ALA A 156 -4.89 -7.49 -14.01
N ALA A 157 -5.23 -6.95 -15.18
CA ALA A 157 -5.44 -7.72 -16.40
C ALA A 157 -4.17 -8.42 -16.88
N ARG A 158 -3.00 -7.77 -16.75
CA ARG A 158 -1.71 -8.33 -17.15
C ARG A 158 -1.29 -9.50 -16.25
N PHE A 159 -1.37 -9.31 -14.93
CA PHE A 159 -0.96 -10.33 -13.97
C PHE A 159 -2.02 -11.43 -13.77
N SER A 160 -3.25 -11.27 -14.28
CA SER A 160 -4.26 -12.34 -14.35
C SER A 160 -3.98 -13.38 -15.45
N ARG A 161 -3.09 -13.08 -16.41
CA ARG A 161 -2.78 -13.96 -17.56
C ARG A 161 -1.48 -14.74 -17.41
N GLY A 162 -0.78 -14.60 -16.29
CA GLY A 162 0.54 -15.20 -16.08
C GLY A 162 0.51 -16.72 -15.90
N ASP A 163 1.67 -17.35 -16.11
CA ASP A 163 1.92 -18.75 -15.74
C ASP A 163 1.59 -18.97 -14.24
N GLU A 164 1.31 -20.22 -13.85
CA GLU A 164 1.15 -20.59 -12.44
C GLU A 164 2.31 -20.02 -11.60
N GLY A 165 1.98 -19.14 -10.64
CA GLY A 165 2.95 -18.51 -9.74
C GLY A 165 3.43 -17.10 -10.10
N LYS A 166 2.93 -16.47 -11.18
CA LYS A 166 3.30 -15.08 -11.58
C LYS A 166 2.16 -14.05 -11.46
N GLY A 167 1.21 -14.29 -10.56
CA GLY A 167 0.05 -13.40 -10.34
C GLY A 167 0.29 -12.29 -9.33
N ILE A 168 -0.78 -11.57 -8.98
CA ILE A 168 -0.78 -10.63 -7.85
C ILE A 168 -0.84 -11.45 -6.55
N MET A 169 0.14 -11.21 -5.67
CA MET A 169 0.32 -11.93 -4.41
C MET A 169 -0.56 -11.39 -3.29
N GLY A 170 -0.82 -10.10 -3.33
CA GLY A 170 -1.56 -9.32 -2.35
C GLY A 170 -1.57 -7.85 -2.76
N VAL A 171 -2.54 -7.12 -2.23
CA VAL A 171 -2.67 -5.68 -2.39
C VAL A 171 -2.88 -5.07 -1.01
N ASP A 172 -2.25 -3.95 -0.71
CA ASP A 172 -2.70 -3.08 0.37
C ASP A 172 -3.12 -1.70 -0.15
N ILE A 173 -4.04 -1.09 0.59
CA ILE A 173 -4.52 0.27 0.40
C ILE A 173 -4.40 0.97 1.76
N CYS A 174 -3.60 2.03 1.78
CA CYS A 174 -3.37 2.92 2.91
C CYS A 174 -3.92 4.30 2.59
N GLY A 175 -4.14 5.10 3.62
CA GLY A 175 -4.43 6.52 3.46
C GLY A 175 -5.87 6.87 3.79
N GLY A 176 -6.07 8.16 4.01
CA GLY A 176 -7.30 8.73 4.53
C GLY A 176 -7.00 9.66 5.70
N ILE A 177 -8.05 10.16 6.35
CA ILE A 177 -7.93 11.10 7.48
C ILE A 177 -8.80 10.60 8.64
N SER A 178 -8.32 10.79 9.87
CA SER A 178 -9.06 10.49 11.09
C SER A 178 -9.78 11.73 11.63
N GLU A 179 -10.80 11.52 12.46
CA GLU A 179 -11.45 12.62 13.21
C GLU A 179 -10.45 13.37 14.10
N GLU A 180 -9.50 12.64 14.71
CA GLU A 180 -8.45 13.21 15.57
C GLU A 180 -7.56 14.22 14.81
N LYS A 181 -7.41 14.01 13.50
CA LYS A 181 -6.67 14.90 12.60
C LYS A 181 -7.56 15.91 11.87
N GLY A 182 -8.82 16.07 12.30
CA GLY A 182 -9.75 17.05 11.77
C GLY A 182 -10.54 16.59 10.55
N GLY A 183 -10.53 15.29 10.23
CA GLY A 183 -11.41 14.70 9.24
C GLY A 183 -12.89 14.82 9.65
N ARG A 184 -13.76 15.09 8.68
CA ARG A 184 -15.22 15.11 8.88
C ARG A 184 -15.85 13.86 8.31
N GLU A 185 -17.05 13.49 8.76
CA GLU A 185 -17.76 12.29 8.31
C GLU A 185 -17.78 12.16 6.77
N ALA A 186 -18.06 13.25 6.05
CA ALA A 186 -18.03 13.27 4.58
C ALA A 186 -16.65 12.93 3.97
N ASP A 187 -15.55 13.27 4.65
CA ASP A 187 -14.19 12.96 4.23
C ASP A 187 -13.90 11.45 4.40
N MET A 188 -14.38 10.85 5.51
CA MET A 188 -14.31 9.38 5.72
C MET A 188 -15.21 8.60 4.77
N GLU A 189 -16.41 9.11 4.46
CA GLU A 189 -17.31 8.53 3.47
C GLU A 189 -16.68 8.55 2.07
N LEU A 190 -16.07 9.67 1.68
CA LEU A 190 -15.32 9.80 0.42
C LEU A 190 -14.20 8.76 0.34
N ASN A 191 -13.33 8.70 1.36
CA ASN A 191 -12.22 7.75 1.40
C ASN A 191 -12.71 6.29 1.35
N ARG A 192 -13.79 5.97 2.07
CA ARG A 192 -14.39 4.64 2.06
C ARG A 192 -14.95 4.28 0.68
N ALA A 193 -15.60 5.22 0.00
CA ALA A 193 -16.12 4.99 -1.35
C ALA A 193 -14.97 4.69 -2.33
N THR A 194 -13.90 5.49 -2.27
CA THR A 194 -12.69 5.31 -3.09
C THR A 194 -11.99 3.98 -2.80
N LEU A 195 -11.82 3.61 -1.53
CA LEU A 195 -11.27 2.32 -1.13
C LEU A 195 -12.07 1.14 -1.73
N LEU A 196 -13.40 1.19 -1.64
CA LEU A 196 -14.27 0.13 -2.14
C LEU A 196 -14.24 0.01 -3.67
N ASP A 197 -14.10 1.14 -4.38
CA ASP A 197 -13.94 1.19 -5.82
C ASP A 197 -12.63 0.54 -6.27
N LEU A 198 -11.51 0.95 -5.66
CA LEU A 198 -10.17 0.39 -5.91
C LEU A 198 -10.10 -1.11 -5.59
N ALA A 199 -10.61 -1.52 -4.42
CA ALA A 199 -10.66 -2.93 -4.04
C ALA A 199 -11.52 -3.78 -5.01
N GLY A 200 -12.51 -3.15 -5.66
CA GLY A 200 -13.35 -3.77 -6.68
C GLY A 200 -12.59 -4.35 -7.87
N ILE A 201 -11.46 -3.72 -8.25
CA ILE A 201 -10.62 -4.11 -9.38
C ILE A 201 -10.08 -5.54 -9.20
N PHE A 202 -9.67 -5.88 -7.97
CA PHE A 202 -8.94 -7.12 -7.69
C PHE A 202 -9.85 -8.31 -7.33
N ARG A 203 -11.18 -8.16 -7.42
CA ARG A 203 -12.12 -9.23 -7.02
C ARG A 203 -11.88 -10.55 -7.75
N ASN A 204 -11.48 -10.48 -9.02
CA ASN A 204 -11.24 -11.65 -9.87
C ASN A 204 -9.76 -12.07 -9.95
N CYS A 205 -8.87 -11.41 -9.20
CA CYS A 205 -7.45 -11.77 -9.08
C CYS A 205 -7.21 -12.83 -7.99
#